data_AF-A0A523PB34-F1
#
_entry.id   AF-A0A523PB34-F1
#
_cell.length_a   1.000
_cell.length_b   1.000
_cell.length_c   1.000
_cell.angle_alpha   90.00
_cell.angle_beta   90.00
_cell.angle_gamma   90.00
#
_symmetry.space_group_name_H-M   'P 1'
#
loop_
_entity.id
_entity.type
_entity.pdbx_description
1 polymer ?
#
loop_
_entity_poly.entity_id
_entity_poly.type
_entity_poly.pdbx_seq_one_letter_code
_entity_poly.pdbx_strand_id
1 'polypeptide(L)'
;MRPLHPALLALSLALAACAPRSDDAREAGFRALHSREFAHAAASFERARAQRSPGAADYVETTVGYCSALAHVDPAQVVPVFRALGDRATERDFSMVAAELVSARELEFAVALLEAGVPHFPGSTKMLQIKDRVEGLRRDAQLALNARVADSVYRMRLHNDGYGYCLSFLNPPRGDLEGADNPLRPPNYYGPLPRIGTPPIAR
;
A
#
# COMPACT_ATOMS: atom_id res chain seq x y z
N MET A 1 -47.74 10.83 45.47
CA MET A 1 -46.45 11.05 44.78
C MET A 1 -45.48 9.97 45.26
N ARG A 2 -45.20 8.95 44.42
CA ARG A 2 -44.33 7.81 44.78
C ARG A 2 -42.94 7.99 44.13
N PRO A 3 -41.82 7.84 44.87
CA PRO A 3 -40.48 8.01 44.32
C PRO A 3 -40.03 6.75 43.55
N LEU A 4 -40.00 6.83 42.22
CA LEU A 4 -39.57 5.77 41.30
C LEU A 4 -38.06 5.80 40.95
N HIS A 5 -37.21 6.44 41.76
CA HIS A 5 -35.85 6.83 41.33
C HIS A 5 -34.65 5.97 41.78
N PRO A 6 -34.73 5.00 42.73
CA PRO A 6 -33.51 4.26 43.12
C PRO A 6 -33.19 3.07 42.20
N ALA A 7 -34.16 2.55 41.43
CA ALA A 7 -33.95 1.36 40.60
C ALA A 7 -33.15 1.62 39.30
N LEU A 8 -33.20 2.85 38.77
CA LEU A 8 -32.50 3.21 37.53
C LEU A 8 -30.99 3.45 37.73
N LEU A 9 -30.56 3.89 38.92
CA LEU A 9 -29.15 4.11 39.23
C LEU A 9 -28.37 2.80 39.44
N ALA A 10 -29.00 1.77 39.98
CA ALA A 10 -28.37 0.46 40.18
C ALA A 10 -28.09 -0.26 38.84
N LEU A 11 -28.93 -0.06 37.83
CA LEU A 11 -28.78 -0.71 36.52
C LEU A 11 -27.61 -0.12 35.71
N SER A 12 -27.30 1.17 35.86
CA SER A 12 -26.13 1.80 35.22
C SER A 12 -24.78 1.38 35.83
N LEU A 13 -24.75 0.98 37.12
CA LEU A 13 -23.52 0.47 37.74
C LEU A 13 -23.20 -0.99 37.39
N ALA A 14 -24.21 -1.80 37.02
CA ALA A 14 -23.99 -3.19 36.67
C ALA A 14 -23.33 -3.38 35.28
N LEU A 15 -23.52 -2.45 34.34
CA LEU A 15 -22.85 -2.50 33.04
C LEU A 15 -21.36 -2.08 33.07
N ALA A 16 -20.88 -1.46 34.15
CA ALA A 16 -19.47 -1.12 34.31
C ALA A 16 -18.59 -2.29 34.79
N ALA A 17 -19.20 -3.42 35.19
CA ALA A 17 -18.48 -4.55 35.78
C ALA A 17 -18.03 -5.64 34.78
N CYS A 18 -18.44 -5.54 33.51
CA CYS A 18 -17.96 -6.41 32.42
C CYS A 18 -16.97 -5.67 31.52
N ALA A 19 -16.04 -4.90 32.10
CA ALA A 19 -14.85 -4.54 31.37
C ALA A 19 -14.02 -5.84 31.20
N PRO A 20 -13.91 -6.42 29.99
CA PRO A 20 -13.01 -7.55 29.77
C PRO A 20 -11.63 -7.14 30.28
N ARG A 21 -10.94 -8.06 30.96
CA ARG A 21 -9.63 -7.77 31.51
C ARG A 21 -8.71 -7.34 30.37
N SER A 22 -7.78 -6.43 30.67
CA SER A 22 -6.79 -5.92 29.71
C SER A 22 -6.03 -7.02 28.96
N ASP A 23 -5.88 -8.19 29.57
CA ASP A 23 -5.28 -9.38 28.97
C ASP A 23 -6.19 -10.04 27.92
N ASP A 24 -7.51 -10.01 28.11
CA ASP A 24 -8.49 -10.56 27.17
C ASP A 24 -8.50 -9.77 25.86
N ALA A 25 -8.36 -8.44 25.92
CA ALA A 25 -8.34 -7.58 24.74
C ALA A 25 -7.07 -7.79 23.89
N ARG A 26 -5.92 -7.98 24.54
CA ARG A 26 -4.64 -8.25 23.86
C ARG A 26 -4.69 -9.62 23.16
N GLU A 27 -5.14 -10.65 23.87
CA GLU A 27 -5.28 -12.00 23.33
C GLU A 27 -6.31 -12.05 22.18
N ALA A 28 -7.43 -11.34 22.31
CA ALA A 28 -8.40 -11.18 21.23
C ALA A 28 -7.79 -10.49 20.01
N GLY A 29 -6.93 -9.47 20.22
CA GLY A 29 -6.18 -8.80 19.16
C GLY A 29 -5.28 -9.77 18.40
N PHE A 30 -4.49 -10.58 19.11
CA PHE A 30 -3.63 -11.58 18.46
C PHE A 30 -4.45 -12.63 17.72
N ARG A 31 -5.52 -13.17 18.31
CA ARG A 31 -6.38 -14.14 17.64
C ARG A 31 -6.97 -13.58 16.35
N ALA A 32 -7.50 -12.37 16.40
CA ALA A 32 -8.06 -11.69 15.22
C ALA A 32 -7.00 -11.45 14.14
N LEU A 33 -5.77 -11.08 14.52
CA LEU A 33 -4.66 -10.89 13.59
C LEU A 33 -4.31 -12.20 12.86
N HIS A 34 -4.24 -13.32 13.59
CA HIS A 34 -3.99 -14.64 12.99
C HIS A 34 -5.13 -15.09 12.07
N SER A 35 -6.37 -14.72 12.39
CA SER A 35 -7.55 -14.95 11.55
C SER A 35 -7.71 -13.95 10.39
N ARG A 36 -6.78 -12.99 10.23
CA ARG A 36 -6.85 -11.90 9.23
C ARG A 36 -8.05 -10.97 9.37
N GLU A 37 -8.64 -10.89 10.56
CA GLU A 37 -9.71 -9.95 10.89
C GLU A 37 -9.10 -8.61 11.32
N PHE A 38 -8.39 -7.94 10.40
CA PHE A 38 -7.52 -6.81 10.73
C PHE A 38 -8.23 -5.64 11.43
N ALA A 39 -9.46 -5.30 11.02
CA ALA A 39 -10.25 -4.26 11.68
C ALA A 39 -10.59 -4.61 13.13
N HIS A 40 -10.95 -5.88 13.38
CA HIS A 40 -11.25 -6.36 14.73
C HIS A 40 -9.97 -6.45 15.59
N ALA A 41 -8.86 -6.87 14.99
CA ALA A 41 -7.55 -6.87 15.64
C ALA A 41 -7.13 -5.45 16.05
N ALA A 42 -7.25 -4.47 15.14
CA ALA A 42 -6.91 -3.08 15.42
C ALA A 42 -7.73 -2.52 16.59
N ALA A 43 -9.05 -2.70 16.59
CA ALA A 43 -9.93 -2.25 17.67
C ALA A 43 -9.65 -2.95 19.02
N SER A 44 -9.22 -4.22 18.98
CA SER A 44 -8.89 -4.98 20.20
C SER A 44 -7.56 -4.54 20.79
N PHE A 45 -6.53 -4.35 19.95
CA PHE A 45 -5.25 -3.82 20.40
C PHE A 45 -5.34 -2.37 20.87
N GLU A 46 -6.14 -1.52 20.22
CA GLU A 46 -6.38 -0.14 20.68
C GLU A 46 -6.96 -0.12 22.10
N ARG A 47 -7.99 -0.94 22.35
CA ARG A 47 -8.55 -1.14 23.70
C ARG A 47 -7.50 -1.63 24.70
N ALA A 48 -6.69 -2.63 24.30
CA ALA A 48 -5.61 -3.14 25.13
C ALA A 48 -4.54 -2.07 25.43
N ARG A 49 -4.19 -1.19 24.48
CA ARG A 49 -3.24 -0.08 24.68
C ARG A 49 -3.82 1.02 25.57
N ALA A 50 -5.10 1.34 25.43
CA ALA A 50 -5.76 2.35 26.26
C ALA A 50 -5.77 2.01 27.76
N GLN A 51 -5.68 0.73 28.09
CA GLN A 51 -5.64 0.24 29.48
C GLN A 51 -4.21 0.01 30.00
N ARG A 52 -3.17 0.22 29.18
CA ARG A 52 -1.77 -0.05 29.51
C ARG A 52 -0.97 1.25 29.63
N SER A 53 -0.08 1.29 30.62
CA SER A 53 0.91 2.35 30.68
C SER A 53 2.02 2.10 29.66
N PRO A 54 2.65 3.15 29.10
CA PRO A 54 3.82 2.99 28.22
C PRO A 54 4.98 2.21 28.85
N GLY A 55 5.06 2.16 30.18
CA GLY A 55 6.10 1.40 30.90
C GLY A 55 5.78 -0.08 31.11
N ALA A 56 4.60 -0.57 30.70
CA ALA A 56 4.25 -1.97 30.85
C ALA A 56 5.13 -2.87 29.97
N ALA A 57 5.51 -4.04 30.49
CA ALA A 57 6.42 -4.97 29.80
C ALA A 57 5.90 -5.43 28.43
N ASP A 58 4.57 -5.52 28.28
CA ASP A 58 3.89 -5.94 27.05
C ASP A 58 3.44 -4.77 26.16
N TYR A 59 3.75 -3.52 26.52
CA TYR A 59 3.31 -2.33 25.78
C TYR A 59 3.87 -2.30 24.36
N VAL A 60 5.16 -2.65 24.20
CA VAL A 60 5.82 -2.70 22.88
C VAL A 60 5.15 -3.77 22.03
N GLU A 61 5.02 -4.99 22.54
CA GLU A 61 4.40 -6.12 21.84
C GLU A 61 2.96 -5.80 21.40
N THR A 62 2.17 -5.21 22.28
CA THR A 62 0.78 -4.79 21.98
C THR A 62 0.75 -3.69 20.91
N THR A 63 1.69 -2.75 20.95
CA THR A 63 1.78 -1.66 19.96
C THR A 63 2.26 -2.17 18.60
N VAL A 64 3.18 -3.13 18.58
CA VAL A 64 3.61 -3.81 17.34
C VAL A 64 2.43 -4.55 16.73
N GLY A 65 1.67 -5.33 17.52
CA GLY A 65 0.45 -6.00 17.05
C GLY A 65 -0.60 -5.04 16.50
N TYR A 66 -0.77 -3.88 17.16
CA TYR A 66 -1.64 -2.82 16.67
C TYR A 66 -1.17 -2.24 15.32
N CYS A 67 0.12 -1.96 15.18
CA CYS A 67 0.70 -1.48 13.93
C CYS A 67 0.56 -2.50 12.79
N SER A 68 0.76 -3.79 13.09
CA SER A 68 0.54 -4.88 12.15
C SER A 68 -0.91 -4.94 11.66
N ALA A 69 -1.90 -4.73 12.55
CA ALA A 69 -3.30 -4.64 12.14
C ALA A 69 -3.59 -3.37 11.33
N LEU A 70 -3.07 -2.21 11.76
CA LEU A 70 -3.22 -0.93 11.07
C LEU A 70 -2.65 -0.95 9.65
N ALA A 71 -1.59 -1.71 9.39
CA ALA A 71 -1.02 -1.85 8.04
C ALA A 71 -2.06 -2.27 6.99
N HIS A 72 -3.10 -3.01 7.38
CA HIS A 72 -4.16 -3.49 6.49
C HIS A 72 -5.48 -2.69 6.57
N VAL A 73 -5.59 -1.73 7.51
CA VAL A 73 -6.83 -1.00 7.79
C VAL A 73 -6.67 0.50 7.56
N ASP A 74 -5.62 1.08 8.14
CA ASP A 74 -5.27 2.50 8.05
C ASP A 74 -3.74 2.65 8.14
N PRO A 75 -3.02 2.38 7.04
CA PRO A 75 -1.56 2.36 7.03
C PRO A 75 -0.93 3.74 7.34
N ALA A 76 -1.68 4.82 7.14
CA ALA A 76 -1.22 6.18 7.46
C ALA A 76 -0.97 6.38 8.97
N GLN A 77 -1.64 5.61 9.83
CA GLN A 77 -1.45 5.66 11.28
C GLN A 77 -0.25 4.85 11.77
N VAL A 78 0.32 3.96 10.96
CA VAL A 78 1.37 3.04 11.40
C VAL A 78 2.62 3.80 11.86
N VAL A 79 3.13 4.71 11.02
CA VAL A 79 4.36 5.47 11.33
C VAL A 79 4.22 6.32 12.60
N PRO A 80 3.20 7.18 12.78
CA PRO A 80 3.09 8.00 14.00
C PRO A 80 2.91 7.14 15.26
N VAL A 81 2.12 6.07 15.18
CA VAL A 81 1.89 5.16 16.31
C VAL A 81 3.17 4.40 16.69
N PHE A 82 3.89 3.87 15.70
CA PHE A 82 5.10 3.09 15.94
C PHE A 82 6.23 3.98 16.49
N ARG A 83 6.39 5.20 15.96
CA ARG A 83 7.40 6.15 16.45
C ARG A 83 7.20 6.56 17.91
N ALA A 84 5.98 6.48 18.44
CA ALA A 84 5.72 6.73 19.86
C ALA A 84 6.42 5.70 20.78
N LEU A 85 6.89 4.56 20.24
CA LEU A 85 7.72 3.62 20.99
C LEU A 85 9.11 4.19 21.32
N GLY A 86 9.67 5.05 20.47
CA GLY A 86 11.01 5.60 20.64
C GLY A 86 12.06 4.50 20.77
N ASP A 87 13.00 4.65 21.70
CA ASP A 87 14.13 3.73 21.92
C ASP A 87 13.73 2.36 22.49
N ARG A 88 12.44 2.15 22.78
CA ARG A 88 11.91 0.84 23.20
C ARG A 88 11.71 -0.11 22.03
N ALA A 89 11.60 0.41 20.80
CA ALA A 89 11.50 -0.41 19.61
C ALA A 89 12.86 -1.03 19.27
N THR A 90 12.85 -2.28 18.84
CA THR A 90 14.04 -3.02 18.39
C THR A 90 14.07 -3.12 16.87
N GLU A 91 15.23 -3.49 16.29
CA GLU A 91 15.32 -3.81 14.86
C GLU A 91 14.33 -4.91 14.43
N ARG A 92 14.02 -5.85 15.33
CA ARG A 92 13.03 -6.90 15.08
C ARG A 92 11.64 -6.31 14.88
N ASP A 93 11.25 -5.35 15.73
CA ASP A 93 9.94 -4.70 15.67
C ASP A 93 9.78 -3.91 14.37
N PHE A 94 10.81 -3.15 13.98
CA PHE A 94 10.85 -2.47 12.68
C PHE A 94 10.71 -3.45 11.52
N SER A 95 11.46 -4.54 11.54
CA SER A 95 11.39 -5.58 10.51
C SER A 95 10.01 -6.23 10.43
N MET A 96 9.34 -6.48 11.56
CA MET A 96 8.02 -7.08 11.60
C MET A 96 6.95 -6.15 11.02
N VAL A 97 6.92 -4.88 11.45
CA VAL A 97 5.91 -3.92 10.96
C VAL A 97 6.15 -3.54 9.50
N ALA A 98 7.41 -3.42 9.07
CA ALA A 98 7.73 -3.20 7.66
C ALA A 98 7.28 -4.38 6.78
N ALA A 99 7.44 -5.63 7.25
CA ALA A 99 6.96 -6.80 6.52
C ALA A 99 5.43 -6.81 6.37
N GLU A 100 4.69 -6.38 7.40
CA GLU A 100 3.23 -6.25 7.32
C GLU A 100 2.79 -5.17 6.33
N LEU A 101 3.44 -4.00 6.33
CA LEU A 101 3.17 -2.96 5.33
C LEU A 101 3.46 -3.45 3.91
N VAL A 102 4.55 -4.19 3.70
CA VAL A 102 4.85 -4.81 2.40
C VAL A 102 3.78 -5.84 2.01
N SER A 103 3.31 -6.67 2.96
CA SER A 103 2.23 -7.64 2.75
C SER A 103 0.91 -6.96 2.34
N ALA A 104 0.59 -5.82 2.95
CA ALA A 104 -0.53 -4.96 2.61
C ALA A 104 -0.34 -4.17 1.30
N ARG A 105 0.84 -4.24 0.66
CA ARG A 105 1.25 -3.46 -0.52
C ARG A 105 1.39 -1.96 -0.28
N GLU A 106 1.55 -1.57 0.98
CA GLU A 106 1.68 -0.19 1.46
C GLU A 106 3.17 0.22 1.48
N LEU A 107 3.80 0.17 0.31
CA LEU A 107 5.26 0.30 0.17
C LEU A 107 5.79 1.70 0.55
N GLU A 108 5.02 2.76 0.30
CA GLU A 108 5.43 4.12 0.71
C GLU A 108 5.52 4.25 2.23
N PHE A 109 4.54 3.69 2.95
CA PHE A 109 4.54 3.68 4.41
C PHE A 109 5.64 2.76 4.97
N ALA A 110 5.93 1.64 4.31
CA ALA A 110 7.03 0.75 4.68
C ALA A 110 8.39 1.46 4.57
N VAL A 111 8.63 2.20 3.48
CA VAL A 111 9.85 3.00 3.30
C VAL A 111 9.92 4.09 4.37
N ALA A 112 8.85 4.86 4.58
CA ALA A 112 8.82 5.93 5.57
C ALA A 112 9.11 5.43 7.01
N LEU A 113 8.58 4.25 7.37
CA LEU A 113 8.87 3.61 8.65
C LEU A 113 10.36 3.28 8.79
N LEU A 114 10.96 2.67 7.75
CA LEU A 114 12.37 2.26 7.78
C LEU A 114 13.32 3.45 7.70
N GLU A 115 12.99 4.50 6.95
CA GLU A 115 13.72 5.77 6.92
C GLU A 115 13.76 6.43 8.30
N ALA A 116 12.64 6.40 9.02
CA ALA A 116 12.59 6.87 10.40
C ALA A 116 13.40 5.96 11.35
N GLY A 117 13.49 4.66 11.07
CA GLY A 117 14.16 3.66 11.90
C GLY A 117 15.68 3.61 11.77
N VAL A 118 16.23 3.77 10.57
CA VAL A 118 17.69 3.66 10.31
C VAL A 118 18.54 4.56 11.23
N PRO A 119 18.18 5.83 11.50
CA PRO A 119 18.92 6.68 12.44
C PRO A 119 18.97 6.16 13.88
N HIS A 120 18.02 5.33 14.31
CA HIS A 120 17.98 4.76 15.67
C HIS A 120 18.97 3.60 15.86
N PHE A 121 19.47 3.00 14.77
CA PHE A 121 20.38 1.85 14.82
C PHE A 121 21.64 2.12 13.98
N PRO A 122 22.49 3.08 14.40
CA PRO A 122 23.73 3.38 13.69
C PRO A 122 24.63 2.15 13.65
N GLY A 123 24.95 1.68 12.44
CA GLY A 123 25.76 0.48 12.23
C GLY A 123 24.98 -0.81 12.00
N SER A 124 23.63 -0.76 12.02
CA SER A 124 22.82 -1.93 11.68
C SER A 124 22.79 -2.17 10.17
N THR A 125 23.65 -3.07 9.70
CA THR A 125 23.62 -3.57 8.32
C THR A 125 22.26 -4.18 7.98
N LYS A 126 21.60 -4.81 8.96
CA LYS A 126 20.28 -5.43 8.78
C LYS A 126 19.21 -4.39 8.45
N MET A 127 19.14 -3.29 9.20
CA MET A 127 18.16 -2.22 8.94
C MET A 127 18.35 -1.59 7.56
N LEU A 128 19.61 -1.35 7.17
CA LEU A 128 19.94 -0.84 5.83
C LEU A 128 19.50 -1.82 4.72
N GLN A 129 19.81 -3.11 4.86
CA GLN A 129 19.40 -4.14 3.89
C GLN A 129 17.89 -4.27 3.75
N ILE A 130 17.15 -4.18 4.87
CA ILE A 130 15.68 -4.20 4.84
C ILE A 130 15.15 -2.97 4.09
N LYS A 131 15.68 -1.78 4.39
CA LYS A 131 15.31 -0.54 3.69
C LYS A 131 15.56 -0.65 2.19
N ASP A 132 16.77 -1.02 1.78
CA ASP A 132 17.16 -1.13 0.37
C ASP A 132 16.26 -2.12 -0.39
N ARG A 133 15.92 -3.25 0.25
CA ARG A 133 15.01 -4.25 -0.32
C ARG A 133 13.61 -3.68 -0.54
N VAL A 134 13.05 -2.97 0.45
CA VAL A 134 11.70 -2.38 0.35
C VAL A 134 11.68 -1.24 -0.67
N GLU A 135 12.73 -0.42 -0.75
CA GLU A 135 12.87 0.59 -1.80
C GLU A 135 12.99 -0.01 -3.20
N GLY A 136 13.66 -1.17 -3.33
CA GLY A 136 13.67 -1.97 -4.56
C GLY A 136 12.27 -2.38 -4.97
N LEU A 137 11.50 -3.00 -4.06
CA LEU A 137 10.12 -3.39 -4.30
C LEU A 137 9.23 -2.21 -4.71
N ARG A 138 9.39 -1.04 -4.07
CA ARG A 138 8.66 0.18 -4.41
C ARG A 138 8.97 0.64 -5.84
N ARG A 139 10.25 0.67 -6.23
CA ARG A 139 10.67 1.04 -7.59
C ARG A 139 10.11 0.08 -8.64
N ASP A 140 10.19 -1.22 -8.39
CA ASP A 140 9.66 -2.24 -9.31
C ASP A 140 8.14 -2.11 -9.48
N ALA A 141 7.41 -1.84 -8.40
CA ALA A 141 5.97 -1.58 -8.45
C ALA A 141 5.64 -0.34 -9.28
N GLN A 142 6.40 0.76 -9.11
CA GLN A 142 6.22 1.98 -9.89
C GLN A 142 6.51 1.77 -11.38
N LEU A 143 7.58 1.05 -11.71
CA LEU A 143 7.92 0.70 -13.10
C LEU A 143 6.82 -0.15 -13.76
N ALA A 144 6.29 -1.14 -13.05
CA ALA A 144 5.20 -1.97 -13.53
C ALA A 144 3.91 -1.15 -13.80
N LEU A 145 3.60 -0.17 -12.93
CA LEU A 145 2.48 0.74 -13.15
C LEU A 145 2.70 1.62 -14.39
N ASN A 146 3.88 2.23 -14.53
CA ASN A 146 4.22 3.08 -15.67
C ASN A 146 4.12 2.31 -16.99
N ALA A 147 4.57 1.04 -17.02
CA ALA A 147 4.48 0.19 -18.19
C ALA A 147 3.01 -0.11 -18.58
N ARG A 148 2.13 -0.36 -17.59
CA ARG A 148 0.69 -0.57 -17.83
C ARG A 148 0.00 0.67 -18.38
N VAL A 149 0.35 1.84 -17.86
CA VAL A 149 -0.17 3.11 -18.37
C VAL A 149 0.29 3.34 -19.80
N ALA A 150 1.57 3.10 -20.10
CA ALA A 150 2.10 3.24 -21.46
C ALA A 150 1.41 2.28 -22.46
N ASP A 151 1.17 1.02 -22.08
CA ASP A 151 0.41 0.06 -22.92
C ASP A 151 -1.03 0.51 -23.15
N SER A 152 -1.71 1.02 -22.12
CA SER A 152 -3.08 1.55 -22.23
C SER A 152 -3.15 2.75 -23.18
N VAL A 153 -2.21 3.70 -23.07
CA VAL A 153 -2.11 4.86 -23.96
C VAL A 153 -1.84 4.43 -25.41
N TYR A 154 -0.97 3.44 -25.60
CA TYR A 154 -0.68 2.90 -26.94
C TYR A 154 -1.90 2.22 -27.56
N ARG A 155 -2.64 1.40 -26.80
CA ARG A 155 -3.90 0.78 -27.29
C ARG A 155 -4.98 1.81 -27.63
N MET A 156 -5.14 2.85 -26.82
CA MET A 156 -6.09 3.93 -27.12
C MET A 156 -5.73 4.68 -28.41
N ARG A 157 -4.43 4.93 -28.64
CA ARG A 157 -3.97 5.55 -29.90
C ARG A 157 -4.27 4.65 -31.11
N LEU A 158 -3.97 3.35 -31.03
CA LEU A 158 -4.30 2.40 -32.10
C LEU A 158 -5.81 2.31 -32.38
N HIS A 159 -6.67 2.39 -31.35
CA HIS A 159 -8.11 2.42 -31.56
C HIS A 159 -8.59 3.74 -32.17
N ASN A 160 -8.05 4.88 -31.77
CA ASN A 160 -8.43 6.17 -32.34
C ASN A 160 -7.99 6.29 -33.82
N ASP A 161 -6.80 5.81 -34.14
CA ASP A 161 -6.30 5.75 -35.51
C ASP A 161 -7.05 4.70 -36.37
N GLY A 162 -7.65 3.69 -35.75
CA GLY A 162 -8.47 2.66 -36.40
C GLY A 162 -9.87 3.13 -36.84
N TYR A 163 -10.43 4.16 -36.22
CA TYR A 163 -11.69 4.80 -36.69
C TYR A 163 -11.46 5.96 -37.66
N GLY A 164 -10.20 6.32 -37.96
CA GLY A 164 -9.84 7.34 -38.94
C GLY A 164 -9.87 6.89 -40.40
N TYR A 165 -10.05 5.59 -40.68
CA TYR A 165 -9.96 5.03 -42.04
C TYR A 165 -11.28 4.93 -42.82
N CYS A 166 -12.31 5.72 -42.47
CA CYS A 166 -13.55 5.80 -43.25
C CYS A 166 -13.80 7.15 -43.95
N LEU A 167 -12.90 8.15 -43.85
CA LEU A 167 -13.12 9.47 -44.47
C LEU A 167 -12.21 9.79 -45.68
N SER A 168 -11.33 8.87 -46.10
CA SER A 168 -10.38 9.11 -47.21
C SER A 168 -10.85 8.65 -48.60
N PHE A 169 -12.05 8.08 -48.73
CA PHE A 169 -12.52 7.50 -50.01
C PHE A 169 -13.37 8.42 -50.89
N LEU A 170 -13.56 9.71 -50.54
CA LEU A 170 -14.42 10.63 -51.31
C LEU A 170 -13.77 11.94 -51.79
N ASN A 171 -12.43 12.00 -51.93
CA ASN A 171 -11.84 13.09 -52.71
C ASN A 171 -10.66 12.60 -53.57
N PRO A 172 -10.79 12.59 -54.91
CA PRO A 172 -9.64 12.42 -55.79
C PRO A 172 -8.75 13.69 -55.72
N PRO A 173 -7.43 13.54 -55.97
CA PRO A 173 -6.48 14.65 -55.83
C PRO A 173 -6.70 15.66 -56.95
N ARG A 174 -6.90 16.94 -56.59
CA ARG A 174 -6.65 18.05 -57.50
C ARG A 174 -5.20 18.47 -57.33
N GLY A 175 -4.48 18.48 -58.45
CA GLY A 175 -3.07 18.81 -58.53
C GLY A 175 -2.74 20.22 -58.05
N ASP A 176 -1.48 20.32 -57.63
CA ASP A 176 -0.56 21.46 -57.61
C ASP A 176 -1.06 22.83 -57.14
N LEU A 177 -0.41 23.37 -56.11
CA LEU A 177 0.53 24.50 -56.24
C LEU A 177 1.11 24.91 -54.86
N GLU A 178 2.44 24.88 -54.82
CA GLU A 178 3.37 25.80 -54.15
C GLU A 178 3.24 26.16 -52.65
N GLY A 179 4.33 25.86 -51.93
CA GLY A 179 5.05 26.86 -51.15
C GLY A 179 4.61 27.08 -49.70
N ALA A 180 5.21 26.31 -48.76
CA ALA A 180 5.64 26.82 -47.46
C ALA A 180 6.48 25.77 -46.73
N ASP A 181 7.70 26.16 -46.37
CA ASP A 181 8.53 25.48 -45.37
C ASP A 181 7.74 25.24 -44.08
N ASN A 182 7.53 23.98 -43.72
CA ASN A 182 6.98 23.58 -42.43
C ASN A 182 8.02 22.74 -41.67
N PRO A 183 8.63 23.24 -40.58
CA PRO A 183 9.74 22.58 -39.89
C PRO A 183 9.31 21.45 -38.94
N LEU A 184 8.12 20.87 -39.10
CA LEU A 184 7.60 19.81 -38.22
C LEU A 184 7.29 18.50 -38.97
N ARG A 185 8.19 18.08 -39.87
CA ARG A 185 8.11 16.75 -40.48
C ARG A 185 8.99 15.77 -39.69
N PRO A 186 8.42 14.75 -38.99
CA PRO A 186 9.25 13.70 -38.41
C PRO A 186 9.93 12.89 -39.52
N PRO A 187 11.15 12.37 -39.30
CA PRO A 187 11.87 11.61 -40.32
C PRO A 187 11.12 10.32 -40.66
N ASN A 188 10.93 10.08 -41.97
CA ASN A 188 10.46 8.82 -42.53
C ASN A 188 11.46 7.70 -42.21
N TYR A 189 11.22 6.95 -41.13
CA TYR A 189 11.85 5.63 -40.93
C TYR A 189 11.02 4.55 -41.62
N TYR A 190 11.14 4.45 -42.95
CA TYR A 190 10.81 3.21 -43.65
C TYR A 190 12.06 2.35 -43.71
N GLY A 191 12.28 1.55 -42.67
CA GLY A 191 13.12 0.36 -42.76
C GLY A 191 12.32 -0.78 -43.38
N PRO A 192 12.90 -1.62 -44.25
CA PRO A 192 12.20 -2.79 -44.78
C PRO A 192 11.89 -3.77 -43.65
N LEU A 193 10.62 -4.20 -43.57
CA LEU A 193 10.16 -5.23 -42.64
C LEU A 193 10.86 -6.57 -42.94
N PRO A 194 11.26 -7.35 -41.93
CA PRO A 194 11.81 -8.69 -42.14
C PRO A 194 10.75 -9.61 -42.74
N ARG A 195 11.11 -10.32 -43.82
CA ARG A 195 10.29 -11.38 -44.42
C ARG A 195 10.09 -12.51 -43.40
N ILE A 196 8.85 -12.71 -42.95
CA ILE A 196 8.45 -13.88 -42.17
C ILE A 196 8.51 -15.09 -43.12
N GLY A 197 9.51 -15.96 -42.92
CA GLY A 197 9.60 -17.24 -43.60
C GLY A 197 8.47 -18.16 -43.14
N THR A 198 7.73 -18.72 -44.11
CA THR A 198 6.81 -19.84 -43.89
C THR A 198 7.57 -21.08 -43.41
N PRO A 199 7.08 -21.81 -42.39
CA PRO A 199 7.71 -23.06 -41.96
C PRO A 199 7.52 -24.17 -43.01
N PRO A 200 8.51 -25.06 -43.21
CA PRO A 200 8.38 -26.17 -44.14
C PRO A 200 7.41 -27.23 -43.61
N ILE A 201 6.51 -27.67 -44.49
CA ILE A 201 5.64 -28.83 -44.29
C ILE A 201 6.53 -30.08 -44.35
N ALA A 202 6.60 -30.82 -43.24
CA ALA A 202 7.24 -32.12 -43.19
C ALA A 202 6.47 -33.11 -44.09
N ARG A 203 7.20 -33.85 -44.93
CA ARG A 203 6.74 -35.10 -45.56
C ARG A 203 7.54 -36.24 -44.99
#